data_AF-A0A6P0UWU9-F1
#
_entry.id   AF-A0A6P0UWU9-F1
#
_cell.length_a   1.000
_cell.length_b   1.000
_cell.length_c   1.000
_cell.angle_alpha   90.00
_cell.angle_beta   90.00
_cell.angle_gamma   90.00
#
_symmetry.space_group_name_H-M   'P 1'
#
loop_
_entity.id
_entity.type
_entity.pdbx_description
1 polymer ?
#
loop_
_entity_poly.entity_id
_entity_poly.type
_entity_poly.pdbx_seq_one_letter_code
_entity_poly.pdbx_strand_id
1 'polypeptide(L)'
;MSQKLLDLMKQADTLAPDQQLQLITYLIQKLGHCEIKQKPRRKITEFAGIAPNLLQGMDAQEYITRMRHGEFPDLEVAKIESRKEE
;
A
#
# COMPACT_ATOMS: atom_id res chain seq x y z
N MET A 1 -27.39 1.47 11.78
CA MET A 1 -27.75 0.60 10.64
C MET A 1 -29.06 1.09 10.04
N SER A 2 -29.17 1.13 8.71
CA SER A 2 -30.43 1.51 8.04
C SER A 2 -31.53 0.48 8.36
N GLN A 3 -32.77 0.93 8.63
CA GLN A 3 -33.90 0.03 8.90
C GLN A 3 -34.10 -0.99 7.77
N LYS A 4 -33.94 -0.55 6.51
CA LYS A 4 -34.02 -1.42 5.33
C LYS A 4 -33.02 -2.57 5.34
N LEU A 5 -31.82 -2.35 5.91
CA LEU A 5 -30.80 -3.39 5.98
C LEU A 5 -31.16 -4.44 7.02
N LEU A 6 -31.70 -4.03 8.17
CA LEU A 6 -32.13 -4.94 9.22
C LEU A 6 -33.27 -5.85 8.76
N ASP A 7 -34.21 -5.32 7.98
CA ASP A 7 -35.30 -6.12 7.44
C ASP A 7 -34.81 -7.13 6.38
N LEU A 8 -33.84 -6.75 5.54
CA LEU A 8 -33.21 -7.68 4.60
C LEU A 8 -32.43 -8.79 5.31
N MET A 9 -31.75 -8.49 6.42
CA MET A 9 -31.05 -9.52 7.20
C MET A 9 -32.05 -10.53 7.77
N LYS A 10 -33.16 -10.06 8.36
CA LYS A 10 -34.23 -10.95 8.84
C LYS A 10 -34.80 -11.82 7.73
N GLN A 11 -34.99 -11.28 6.53
CA GLN A 11 -35.45 -12.05 5.38
C GLN A 11 -34.40 -13.07 4.92
N ALA A 12 -33.12 -12.70 4.93
CA ALA A 12 -32.04 -13.60 4.57
C ALA A 12 -31.91 -14.78 5.56
N ASP A 13 -32.16 -14.55 6.84
CA ASP A 13 -32.13 -15.59 7.88
C ASP A 13 -33.26 -16.62 7.71
N THR A 14 -34.35 -16.28 7.01
CA THR A 14 -35.46 -17.21 6.71
C THR A 14 -35.21 -18.11 5.50
N LEU A 15 -34.18 -17.82 4.71
CA LEU A 15 -33.82 -18.60 3.52
C LEU A 15 -33.11 -19.91 3.90
N ALA A 16 -33.24 -20.93 3.06
CA ALA A 16 -32.42 -22.13 3.19
C ALA A 16 -30.94 -21.83 2.91
N PRO A 17 -29.99 -22.62 3.45
CA PRO A 17 -28.55 -22.39 3.25
C PRO A 17 -28.13 -22.23 1.77
N ASP A 18 -28.69 -23.04 0.88
CA ASP A 18 -28.39 -22.96 -0.56
C ASP A 18 -28.84 -21.63 -1.18
N GLN A 19 -29.98 -21.11 -0.74
CA GLN A 19 -30.52 -19.83 -1.21
C GLN A 19 -29.73 -18.65 -0.63
N GLN A 20 -29.22 -18.78 0.60
CA GLN A 20 -28.30 -17.80 1.17
C GLN A 20 -27.00 -17.71 0.35
N LEU A 21 -26.45 -18.85 -0.10
CA LEU A 21 -25.28 -18.86 -0.98
C LEU A 21 -25.55 -18.22 -2.35
N GLN A 22 -26.74 -18.45 -2.92
CA GLN A 22 -27.16 -17.77 -4.15
C GLN A 22 -27.28 -16.25 -3.95
N LEU A 23 -27.85 -15.81 -2.82
CA LEU A 23 -27.97 -14.40 -2.47
C LEU A 23 -26.60 -13.75 -2.30
N ILE A 24 -25.66 -14.41 -1.62
CA ILE A 24 -24.27 -13.96 -1.48
C ILE A 24 -23.62 -13.78 -2.86
N THR A 25 -23.76 -14.77 -3.74
CA THR A 25 -23.19 -14.73 -5.09
C THR A 25 -23.73 -13.55 -5.89
N TYR A 26 -25.06 -13.34 -5.87
CA TYR A 26 -25.71 -12.22 -6.53
C TYR A 26 -25.23 -10.86 -5.99
N LEU A 27 -25.11 -10.73 -4.67
CA LEU A 27 -24.63 -9.50 -4.04
C LEU A 27 -23.16 -9.21 -4.38
N ILE A 28 -22.31 -10.24 -4.39
CA ILE A 28 -20.89 -10.11 -4.77
C ILE A 28 -20.77 -9.68 -6.23
N GLN A 29 -21.51 -10.29 -7.15
CA GLN A 29 -21.50 -9.90 -8.57
C GLN A 29 -21.95 -8.46 -8.77
N LYS A 30 -23.02 -8.06 -8.09
CA LYS A 30 -23.53 -6.69 -8.14
C LYS A 30 -22.53 -5.68 -7.58
N LEU A 31 -21.87 -6.01 -6.47
CA LEU A 31 -20.82 -5.18 -5.87
C LEU A 31 -19.53 -5.16 -6.67
N GLY A 32 -19.20 -6.23 -7.39
CA GLY A 32 -18.06 -6.28 -8.30
C GLY A 32 -18.23 -5.37 -9.52
N HIS A 33 -19.47 -5.09 -9.94
CA HIS A 33 -19.80 -4.12 -10.98
C HIS A 33 -20.03 -2.71 -10.46
N CYS A 34 -20.34 -2.55 -9.17
CA CYS A 34 -20.17 -1.26 -8.54
C CYS A 34 -18.67 -0.97 -8.52
N GLU A 35 -18.22 -0.01 -9.33
CA GLU A 35 -16.91 0.60 -9.17
C GLU A 35 -16.80 1.16 -7.75
N ILE A 36 -16.43 0.31 -6.80
CA ILE A 36 -15.78 0.73 -5.58
C ILE A 36 -14.58 1.48 -6.14
N LYS A 37 -14.68 2.81 -6.23
CA LYS A 37 -13.59 3.68 -6.67
C LYS A 37 -12.38 3.26 -5.86
N GLN A 38 -11.55 2.39 -6.43
CA GLN A 38 -10.33 1.98 -5.78
C GLN A 38 -9.62 3.31 -5.60
N LYS A 39 -9.40 3.69 -4.34
CA LYS A 39 -8.61 4.86 -3.98
C LYS A 39 -7.40 4.81 -4.90
N PRO A 40 -7.13 5.85 -5.72
CA PRO A 40 -6.19 5.75 -6.82
C PRO A 40 -4.91 5.13 -6.26
N ARG A 41 -4.55 3.95 -6.78
CA ARG A 41 -3.27 3.32 -6.48
C ARG A 41 -2.25 4.33 -6.99
N ARG A 42 -1.70 5.12 -6.06
CA ARG A 42 -0.65 6.10 -6.36
C ARG A 42 0.37 5.41 -7.26
N LYS A 43 0.67 6.02 -8.39
CA LYS A 43 1.60 5.40 -9.34
C LYS A 43 2.92 5.29 -8.62
N ILE A 44 3.59 4.12 -8.66
CA ILE A 44 4.90 3.95 -8.02
C ILE A 44 5.92 4.97 -8.58
N THR A 45 5.72 5.41 -9.82
CA THR A 45 6.45 6.51 -10.45
C THR A 45 6.35 7.85 -9.71
N GLU A 46 5.35 8.05 -8.83
CA GLU A 46 5.28 9.22 -7.94
C GLU A 46 6.45 9.26 -6.96
N PHE A 47 7.10 8.13 -6.68
CA PHE A 47 8.32 8.08 -5.85
C PHE A 47 9.60 8.31 -6.66
N ALA A 48 9.54 8.31 -7.99
CA ALA A 48 10.70 8.60 -8.82
C ALA A 48 11.13 10.06 -8.62
N GLY A 49 12.35 10.27 -8.12
CA GLY A 49 12.87 11.61 -7.85
C GLY A 49 12.45 12.23 -6.50
N ILE A 50 11.73 11.52 -5.63
CA ILE A 50 11.47 11.98 -4.24
C ILE A 50 12.76 12.08 -3.42
N ALA A 51 13.79 11.34 -3.84
CA ALA A 51 15.04 11.21 -3.14
C ALA A 51 16.22 11.43 -4.11
N PRO A 52 16.38 12.63 -4.69
CA PRO A 52 17.38 12.83 -5.73
C PRO A 52 18.81 12.56 -5.24
N ASN A 53 19.07 12.65 -3.92
CA ASN A 53 20.40 12.48 -3.33
C ASN A 53 20.42 11.65 -2.02
N LEU A 54 19.38 10.85 -1.69
CA LEU A 54 19.41 10.09 -0.42
C LEU A 54 20.58 9.09 -0.35
N LEU A 55 21.03 8.60 -1.49
CA LEU A 55 22.16 7.67 -1.60
C LEU A 55 23.35 8.29 -2.32
N GLN A 56 23.32 9.61 -2.57
CA GLN A 56 24.38 10.35 -3.27
C GLN A 56 24.76 9.76 -4.65
N GLY A 57 23.79 9.15 -5.34
CA GLY A 57 24.04 8.47 -6.61
C GLY A 57 24.58 7.04 -6.49
N MET A 58 24.76 6.51 -5.28
CA MET A 58 25.00 5.09 -5.03
C MET A 58 23.74 4.28 -5.32
N ASP A 59 23.92 3.08 -5.87
CA ASP A 59 22.83 2.13 -6.04
C ASP A 59 22.24 1.73 -4.67
N ALA A 60 20.92 1.56 -4.62
CA ALA A 60 20.20 1.24 -3.37
C ALA A 60 20.62 -0.10 -2.76
N GLN A 61 20.92 -1.09 -3.60
CA GLN A 61 21.38 -2.40 -3.14
C GLN A 61 22.81 -2.31 -2.60
N GLU A 62 23.67 -1.52 -3.24
CA GLU A 62 25.05 -1.30 -2.80
C GLU A 62 25.08 -0.62 -1.42
N TYR A 63 24.28 0.44 -1.22
CA TYR A 63 24.17 1.11 0.07
C TYR A 63 23.75 0.16 1.20
N ILE A 64 22.70 -0.65 0.96
CA ILE A 64 22.21 -1.63 1.95
C ILE A 64 23.28 -2.69 2.23
N THR A 65 24.03 -3.11 1.22
CA THR A 65 25.09 -4.11 1.37
C THR A 65 26.20 -3.60 2.28
N ARG A 66 26.69 -2.37 2.06
CA ARG A 66 27.69 -1.71 2.91
C ARG A 66 27.20 -1.55 4.36
N MET A 67 25.96 -1.08 4.54
CA MET A 67 25.30 -1.00 5.84
C MET A 67 25.28 -2.33 6.60
N ARG A 68 25.02 -3.45 5.91
CA ARG A 68 25.06 -4.80 6.51
C ARG A 68 26.46 -5.25 6.92
N HIS A 69 27.48 -4.76 6.22
CA HIS A 69 28.88 -4.99 6.57
C HIS A 69 29.41 -4.05 7.66
N GLY A 70 28.57 -3.13 8.17
CA GLY A 70 28.93 -2.16 9.21
C GLY A 70 29.62 -0.91 8.67
N GLU A 71 29.62 -0.72 7.36
CA GLU A 71 30.05 0.51 6.70
C GLU A 71 28.85 1.46 6.63
N PHE A 72 29.04 2.71 7.08
CA PHE A 72 27.98 3.73 7.11
C PHE A 72 28.35 4.88 6.17
N PRO A 73 28.00 4.79 4.88
CA PRO A 73 28.42 5.75 3.86
C PRO A 73 28.06 7.20 4.22
N ASP A 74 26.90 7.40 4.86
CA ASP A 74 26.43 8.73 5.26
C ASP A 74 27.35 9.40 6.30
N LEU A 75 27.98 8.61 7.19
CA LEU A 75 28.89 9.11 8.22
C LEU A 75 30.29 9.44 7.68
N GLU A 76 30.69 8.79 6.59
CA GLU A 76 31.94 9.12 5.88
C GLU A 76 31.80 10.45 5.15
N VAL A 77 30.63 10.71 4.57
CA VAL A 77 30.39 11.94 3.82
C VAL A 77 30.30 13.15 4.75
N ALA A 78 29.64 13.03 5.91
CA ALA A 78 29.60 14.10 6.90
C ALA A 78 31.00 14.55 7.37
N LYS A 79 31.96 13.61 7.45
CA LYS A 79 33.37 13.92 7.78
C LYS A 79 34.15 14.57 6.65
N ILE A 80 33.77 14.31 5.40
CA ILE A 80 34.42 14.90 4.22
C ILE A 80 33.90 16.33 3.99
N GLU A 81 32.61 16.57 4.18
CA GLU A 81 32.01 17.90 4.10
C GLU A 81 32.53 18.83 5.19
N SER A 82 32.63 18.35 6.44
CA SER A 82 33.18 19.14 7.56
C SER A 82 34.66 19.55 7.38
N ARG A 83 35.41 18.82 6.56
CA ARG A 83 36.82 19.14 6.22
C ARG A 83 36.98 20.10 5.05
N LYS A 84 35.92 20.32 4.26
CA LYS A 84 35.93 21.28 3.14
C LYS A 84 35.52 22.69 3.59
N GLU A 85 34.98 22.83 4.80
CA GLU A 85 34.55 24.09 5.40
C GLU A 85 35.61 24.76 6.31
N GLU A 86 36.79 24.13 6.47
CA GLU A 86 38.02 24.73 7.03
C GLU A 86 38.96 25.24 5.93
#